data_AF-A0A8B4Q911-F1
#
_entry.id   AF-A0A8B4Q911-F1
#
_cell.length_a   1.000
_cell.length_b   1.000
_cell.length_c   1.000
_cell.angle_alpha   90.00
_cell.angle_beta   90.00
_cell.angle_gamma   90.00
#
_symmetry.space_group_name_H-M   'P 1'
#
loop_
_entity.id
_entity.type
_entity.pdbx_description
1 polymer ?
#
loop_
_entity_poly.entity_id
_entity_poly.type
_entity_poly.pdbx_seq_one_letter_code
_entity_poly.pdbx_strand_id
1 'polypeptide(L)' 'MNLKYQGVNSRGRRLWLETDLNQKIEEWQKEHYEKCVTELEVMLNRQLSKNELQHILWLSGWDKSTIDTFRGLFMDLKKA' A
#
# COMPACT_ATOMS: atom_id res chain seq x y z
N MET A 1 1.15 -6.40 -9.31
CA MET A 1 1.57 -4.99 -9.12
C MET A 1 2.15 -4.44 -10.42
N ASN A 2 1.81 -3.21 -10.84
CA ASN A 2 2.32 -2.63 -12.09
C ASN A 2 2.60 -1.11 -11.98
N LEU A 3 3.80 -0.79 -11.49
CA LEU A 3 4.25 0.57 -11.22
C LEU A 3 5.00 1.20 -12.40
N LYS A 4 4.49 2.33 -12.90
CA LYS A 4 5.15 3.15 -13.92
C LYS A 4 5.64 4.47 -13.35
N TYR A 5 6.93 4.76 -13.48
CA TYR A 5 7.47 6.06 -13.08
C TYR A 5 6.80 7.20 -13.87
N GLN A 6 6.40 8.27 -13.16
CA GLN A 6 5.67 9.43 -13.70
C GLN A 6 6.47 10.73 -13.65
N GLY A 7 7.61 10.75 -12.96
CA GLY A 7 8.42 11.96 -12.77
C GLY A 7 8.51 12.37 -11.30
N VAL A 8 8.71 13.66 -11.07
CA VAL A 8 8.90 14.26 -9.75
C VAL A 8 7.77 15.27 -9.50
N ASN A 9 7.18 15.27 -8.31
CA ASN A 9 6.13 16.22 -7.94
C ASN A 9 6.71 17.60 -7.57
N SER A 10 5.84 18.57 -7.32
CA SER A 10 6.23 19.94 -6.92
C SER A 10 7.02 20.01 -5.61
N ARG A 11 7.02 18.93 -4.81
CA ARG A 11 7.78 18.80 -3.55
C ARG A 11 9.14 18.12 -3.75
N GLY A 12 9.55 17.86 -4.98
CA GLY A 12 10.81 17.18 -5.28
C GLY A 12 10.79 15.67 -5.06
N ARG A 13 9.60 15.06 -4.84
CA ARG A 13 9.47 13.61 -4.57
C ARG A 13 9.16 12.86 -5.85
N ARG A 14 9.79 11.70 -6.03
CA ARG A 14 9.49 10.82 -7.15
C ARG A 14 8.07 10.26 -7.05
N LEU A 15 7.40 10.13 -8.19
CA LEU A 15 6.04 9.63 -8.35
C LEU A 15 5.99 8.41 -9.26
N TRP A 16 5.16 7.46 -8.89
CA TRP A 16 4.82 6.29 -9.69
C TRP A 16 3.31 6.19 -9.85
N LEU A 17 2.85 5.62 -10.95
CA LEU A 17 1.46 5.27 -11.20
C LEU A 17 1.31 3.75 -11.05
N GLU A 18 0.51 3.30 -10.11
CA GLU A 18 0.00 1.92 -10.10
C GLU A 18 -1.09 1.83 -11.17
N THR A 19 -0.73 1.23 -12.30
CA THR A 19 -1.55 1.23 -13.50
C THR A 19 -2.81 0.38 -13.37
N ASP A 20 -2.77 -0.68 -12.55
CA ASP A 20 -3.94 -1.54 -12.29
C ASP A 20 -5.04 -0.79 -11.49
N LEU A 21 -4.62 0.21 -10.71
CA LEU A 21 -5.49 1.04 -9.87
C LEU A 21 -5.73 2.45 -10.42
N ASN A 22 -4.93 2.89 -11.39
CA ASN A 22 -4.85 4.28 -11.84
C ASN A 22 -4.62 5.26 -10.67
N GLN A 23 -3.75 4.88 -9.72
CA GLN A 23 -3.43 5.68 -8.53
C GLN A 23 -1.96 6.04 -8.45
N LYS A 24 -1.66 7.28 -8.01
CA LYS A 24 -0.29 7.77 -7.86
C LYS A 24 0.25 7.41 -6.48
N ILE A 25 1.51 7.01 -6.45
CA ILE A 25 2.26 6.64 -5.26
C ILE A 25 3.50 7.54 -5.17
N GLU A 26 3.71 8.16 -4.01
CA GLU A 26 4.93 8.91 -3.74
C GLU A 26 6.07 7.97 -3.30
N GLU A 27 7.30 8.45 -3.45
CA GLU A 27 8.53 7.76 -3.07
C GLU A 27 8.52 7.11 -1.69
N TRP A 28 8.06 7.83 -0.66
CA TRP A 28 8.03 7.32 0.72
C TRP A 28 7.03 6.18 0.91
N GLN A 29 5.95 6.16 0.13
CA GLN A 29 4.91 5.13 0.21
C GLN A 29 5.26 3.91 -0.64
N LYS A 30 5.98 4.12 -1.75
CA LYS A 30 6.31 3.09 -2.73
C LYS A 30 7.01 1.89 -2.11
N GLU A 31 8.07 2.12 -1.34
CA GLU A 31 8.85 1.03 -0.75
C GLU A 31 7.98 0.15 0.16
N HIS A 32 7.10 0.77 0.96
CA HIS A 32 6.20 0.05 1.84
C HIS A 32 5.15 -0.74 1.05
N TYR A 33 4.57 -0.12 0.01
CA TYR A 33 3.61 -0.76 -0.88
C TYR A 33 4.21 -1.99 -1.58
N GLU A 34 5.37 -1.84 -2.23
CA GLU A 34 6.03 -2.92 -2.97
C GLU A 34 6.38 -4.10 -2.07
N LYS A 35 6.90 -3.80 -0.87
CA LYS A 35 7.23 -4.83 0.11
C LYS A 35 5.99 -5.63 0.53
N CYS A 36 4.91 -4.95 0.90
CA CYS A 36 3.68 -5.62 1.31
C CYS A 36 3.05 -6.45 0.20
N VAL A 37 2.98 -5.92 -1.03
CA VAL A 37 2.44 -6.67 -2.16
C VAL A 37 3.29 -7.91 -2.45
N THR A 38 4.61 -7.76 -2.53
CA THR A 38 5.52 -8.88 -2.81
C THR A 38 5.41 -9.98 -1.75
N GLU A 39 5.45 -9.62 -0.46
CA GLU A 39 5.35 -10.60 0.63
C GLU A 39 4.01 -11.36 0.60
N LEU A 40 2.90 -10.66 0.34
CA LEU A 40 1.58 -11.27 0.28
C LEU A 40 1.39 -12.17 -0.95
N GLU A 41 1.88 -11.76 -2.12
CA GLU A 41 1.79 -12.57 -3.33
C GLU A 41 2.60 -13.86 -3.22
N VAL A 42 3.79 -13.79 -2.61
CA VAL A 42 4.62 -14.96 -2.29
C VAL A 42 3.89 -15.87 -1.30
N MET A 43 3.35 -15.32 -0.22
CA MET A 43 2.64 -16.10 0.81
C MET A 43 1.39 -16.79 0.26
N LEU A 44 0.62 -16.10 -0.59
CA LEU A 44 -0.61 -16.63 -1.18
C LEU A 44 -0.36 -17.49 -2.42
N ASN A 45 0.89 -17.51 -2.93
CA ASN A 45 1.29 -18.14 -4.19
C ASN A 45 0.39 -17.74 -5.37
N ARG A 46 -0.01 -16.47 -5.42
CA ARG A 46 -0.80 -15.87 -6.50
C ARG A 46 -0.62 -14.35 -6.50
N GLN A 47 -0.94 -13.73 -7.64
CA GLN A 47 -1.06 -12.27 -7.71
C GLN A 47 -2.25 -11.78 -6.86
N LEU A 48 -2.11 -10.59 -6.28
CA LEU A 48 -3.21 -9.92 -5.59
C LEU A 48 -4.24 -9.43 -6.60
N SER A 49 -5.52 -9.52 -6.24
CA SER A 49 -6.61 -8.92 -7.00
C SER A 49 -6.57 -7.40 -6.90
N LYS A 50 -7.28 -6.74 -7.81
CA LYS A 50 -7.41 -5.27 -7.81
C LYS A 50 -7.86 -4.70 -6.46
N ASN A 51 -8.83 -5.34 -5.81
CA ASN A 51 -9.35 -4.90 -4.51
C ASN A 51 -8.31 -5.08 -3.39
N GLU A 52 -7.56 -6.18 -3.40
CA GLU A 52 -6.47 -6.40 -2.44
C GLU A 52 -5.35 -5.38 -2.64
N LEU A 53 -4.94 -5.11 -3.88
CA LEU A 53 -3.97 -4.06 -4.21
C LEU A 53 -4.45 -2.69 -3.71
N GLN A 54 -5.74 -2.37 -3.88
CA GLN A 54 -6.32 -1.11 -3.41
C GLN A 54 -6.24 -0.96 -1.89
N HIS A 55 -6.49 -2.03 -1.13
CA HIS A 55 -6.38 -2.01 0.33
C HIS A 55 -4.93 -1.89 0.79
N ILE A 56 -4.01 -2.62 0.17
CA ILE A 56 -2.59 -2.54 0.50
C ILE A 56 -2.03 -1.16 0.16
N LEU A 57 -2.48 -0.56 -0.95
CA LEU A 57 -2.09 0.81 -1.31
C LEU A 57 -2.62 1.82 -0.30
N TRP A 58 -3.86 1.67 0.14
CA TRP A 58 -4.42 2.53 1.19
C TRP A 58 -3.63 2.38 2.50
N LEU A 59 -3.34 1.13 2.91
CA LEU A 59 -2.57 0.84 4.13
C LEU A 59 -1.14 1.37 4.08
N SER A 60 -0.47 1.26 2.92
CA SER A 60 0.93 1.70 2.78
C SER A 60 1.11 3.21 2.93
N GLY A 61 0.03 3.97 2.77
CA GLY A 61 0.01 5.42 2.96
C GLY A 61 0.00 5.86 4.43
N TRP A 62 -0.15 4.93 5.37
CA TRP A 62 -0.15 5.21 6.80
C TRP A 62 1.15 4.77 7.45
N ASP A 63 1.56 5.50 8.49
CA ASP A 63 2.66 5.03 9.34
C ASP A 63 2.25 3.79 10.14
N LYS A 64 3.26 3.00 10.54
CA LYS A 64 3.04 1.77 11.29
C LYS A 64 2.26 2.01 12.58
N SER A 65 2.51 3.12 13.27
CA SER A 65 1.77 3.48 14.50
C SER A 65 0.28 3.62 14.25
N THR A 66 -0.11 4.27 13.16
CA THR A 66 -1.52 4.43 12.76
C THR A 66 -2.15 3.09 12.44
N ILE A 67 -1.44 2.23 11.71
CA ILE A 67 -1.89 0.86 11.41
C ILE A 67 -2.09 0.06 12.71
N ASP A 68 -1.14 0.14 13.64
CA ASP A 68 -1.20 -0.57 14.91
C ASP A 68 -2.32 -0.02 15.82
N THR A 69 -2.59 1.29 15.80
CA THR A 69 -3.76 1.89 16.47
C THR A 69 -5.07 1.34 15.90
N PHE A 70 -5.23 1.28 14.57
CA PHE A 70 -6.43 0.69 13.96
C PHE A 70 -6.60 -0.78 14.33
N ARG A 71 -5.53 -1.57 14.32
CA ARG A 71 -5.57 -2.97 14.77
C ARG A 71 -6.03 -3.10 16.21
N GLY A 72 -5.53 -2.23 17.11
CA GLY A 72 -5.98 -2.18 18.50
C GLY A 72 -7.48 -1.95 18.61
N LEU A 73 -8.01 -0.93 17.94
CA LEU A 73 -9.45 -0.61 17.93
C LEU A 73 -10.31 -1.79 17.48
N PHE A 74 -9.93 -2.51 16.42
CA PHE A 74 -10.68 -3.68 15.96
C PHE A 74 -10.60 -4.87 16.94
N MET A 75 -9.45 -5.07 17.58
CA MET A 75 -9.30 -6.12 18.59
C MET A 75 -10.15 -5.85 19.83
N ASP A 76 -10.31 -4.58 20.20
CA ASP A 76 -11.16 -4.18 21.31
C ASP A 76 -12.64 -4.34 20.96
N LEU A 77 -13.05 -3.98 19.73
CA LEU A 77 -14.42 -4.21 19.23
C LEU A 77 -14.79 -5.70 19.14
N LYS A 78 -13.84 -6.59 18.82
CA LYS A 78 -14.08 -8.04 18.78
C LYS A 78 -14.34 -8.65 20.17
N LYS A 79 -13.88 -7.97 21.23
CA LYS A 79 -14.01 -8.44 22.62
C LYS A 79 -15.26 -7.89 23.32
N ALA A 80 -15.94 -6.89 22.74
CA ALA A 80 -17.19 -6.31 23.23
C ALA A 80 -18.40 -7.09 22.69
#